data_AF-A0A074YCX3-F1
#
_entry.id   AF-A0A074YCX3-F1
#
_cell.length_a   1.000
_cell.length_b   1.000
_cell.length_c   1.000
_cell.angle_alpha   90.00
_cell.angle_beta   90.00
_cell.angle_gamma   90.00
#
_symmetry.space_group_name_H-M   'P 1'
#
loop_
_entity.id
_entity.type
_entity.pdbx_description
1 polymer ?
#
loop_
_entity_poly.entity_id
_entity_poly.type
_entity_poly.pdbx_seq_one_letter_code
_entity_poly.pdbx_strand_id
1 'polypeptide(L)'
;MSAPARPLAALKSALRQLRADKHHSRCYATAAPTIPGRPVNFHPGAIMTGRNSEHSMKKIPVFPAVPSARTTCKDPIAAVTASQISTLDPTGARTRLFSRENIDRANPGDILLVRLKNGDQYAGVCLNIRRQGIDSAILLRNNLTRVGVEMWYKIYSPNVEGIEVVQRKEKRARRARLYYMRQPRHDIGSVDNIVRQYQRQRAMLRSSEVKSRDANARKKKNNKRGSN
;
A
#
# COMPACT_ATOMS: atom_id res chain seq x y z
N MET A 1 -58.13 43.81 -55.28
CA MET A 1 -57.73 42.77 -54.29
C MET A 1 -57.18 41.59 -55.06
N SER A 2 -56.08 41.03 -54.56
CA SER A 2 -55.22 40.01 -55.17
C SER A 2 -55.96 38.75 -55.63
N ALA A 3 -55.68 38.27 -56.85
CA ALA A 3 -56.00 36.91 -57.28
C ALA A 3 -54.75 36.03 -57.08
N PRO A 4 -54.81 34.93 -56.30
CA PRO A 4 -53.66 34.07 -56.05
C PRO A 4 -53.37 33.18 -57.28
N ALA A 5 -52.23 33.41 -57.94
CA ALA A 5 -51.70 32.51 -58.95
C ALA A 5 -51.25 31.18 -58.27
N ARG A 6 -51.79 30.06 -58.75
CA ARG A 6 -51.59 28.71 -58.21
C ARG A 6 -50.14 28.23 -58.40
N PRO A 7 -49.37 27.88 -57.33
CA PRO A 7 -47.94 27.59 -57.42
C PRO A 7 -47.58 26.14 -57.82
N LEU A 8 -48.49 25.39 -58.48
CA LEU A 8 -48.27 23.95 -58.73
C LEU A 8 -48.26 23.52 -60.21
N ALA A 9 -48.36 24.45 -61.17
CA ALA A 9 -48.29 24.10 -62.59
C ALA A 9 -46.85 23.83 -63.10
N ALA A 10 -45.81 24.20 -62.34
CA ALA A 10 -44.42 24.16 -62.79
C ALA A 10 -43.57 23.03 -62.19
N LEU A 11 -44.16 22.09 -61.43
CA LEU A 11 -43.36 21.02 -60.81
C LEU A 11 -42.70 20.11 -61.87
N LYS A 12 -43.40 19.86 -62.99
CA LYS A 12 -42.88 19.05 -64.10
C LYS A 12 -41.77 19.78 -64.89
N SER A 13 -41.80 21.11 -64.98
CA SER A 13 -40.72 21.89 -65.62
C SER A 13 -39.50 21.99 -64.72
N ALA A 14 -39.69 22.22 -63.41
CA ALA A 14 -38.62 22.22 -62.42
C ALA A 14 -37.90 20.85 -62.35
N LEU A 15 -38.65 19.74 -62.35
CA LEU A 15 -38.06 18.39 -62.38
C LEU A 15 -37.36 18.04 -63.70
N ARG A 16 -37.73 18.71 -64.81
CA ARG A 16 -37.07 18.53 -66.11
C ARG A 16 -35.78 19.34 -66.19
N GLN A 17 -35.77 20.56 -65.66
CA GLN A 17 -34.55 21.38 -65.50
C GLN A 17 -33.53 20.72 -64.57
N LEU A 18 -33.96 20.22 -63.41
CA LEU A 18 -33.07 19.50 -62.47
C LEU A 18 -32.44 18.24 -63.08
N ARG A 19 -33.14 17.53 -63.98
CA ARG A 19 -32.57 16.38 -64.70
C ARG A 19 -31.56 16.81 -65.78
N ALA A 20 -31.81 17.93 -66.47
CA ALA A 20 -30.87 18.49 -67.44
C ALA A 20 -29.57 18.99 -66.77
N ASP A 21 -29.68 19.65 -65.61
CA ASP A 21 -28.54 20.12 -64.82
C ASP A 21 -27.69 18.95 -64.28
N LYS A 22 -28.34 17.85 -63.88
CA LYS A 22 -27.66 16.63 -63.43
C LYS A 22 -26.94 15.88 -64.56
N HIS A 23 -27.37 16.05 -65.81
CA HIS A 23 -26.67 15.54 -66.98
C HIS A 23 -25.47 16.44 -67.35
N HIS A 24 -25.62 17.76 -67.24
CA HIS A 24 -24.53 18.72 -67.47
C HIS A 24 -23.38 18.55 -66.46
N SER A 25 -23.67 18.28 -65.19
CA SER A 25 -22.63 18.09 -64.17
C SER A 25 -21.82 16.79 -64.33
N ARG A 26 -22.28 15.82 -65.13
CA ARG A 26 -21.52 14.60 -65.44
C ARG A 26 -20.53 14.77 -66.60
N CYS A 27 -20.72 15.76 -67.46
CA CYS A 27 -19.88 15.96 -68.65
C CYS A 27 -18.62 16.79 -68.39
N TYR A 28 -18.54 17.49 -67.23
CA TYR A 28 -17.37 18.27 -66.81
C TYR A 28 -16.64 17.63 -65.62
N ALA A 29 -16.55 16.31 -65.57
CA ALA A 29 -15.57 15.63 -64.72
C ALA A 29 -14.17 15.82 -65.34
N THR A 30 -13.68 17.06 -65.34
CA THR A 30 -12.26 17.33 -65.43
C THR A 30 -11.59 16.67 -64.23
N ALA A 31 -10.48 15.98 -64.47
CA ALA A 31 -9.75 15.20 -63.48
C ALA A 31 -9.67 15.96 -62.14
N ALA A 32 -10.11 15.32 -61.05
CA ALA A 32 -9.92 15.88 -59.71
C ALA A 32 -8.42 16.22 -59.57
N PRO A 33 -8.05 17.45 -59.21
CA PRO A 33 -6.65 17.77 -59.00
C PRO A 33 -6.13 16.80 -57.93
N THR A 34 -5.08 16.04 -58.25
CA THR A 34 -4.31 15.32 -57.25
C THR A 34 -3.77 16.36 -56.29
N ILE A 35 -4.47 16.56 -55.17
CA ILE A 35 -3.97 17.36 -54.05
C ILE A 35 -2.67 16.65 -53.65
N PRO A 36 -1.48 17.27 -53.81
CA PRO A 36 -0.26 16.65 -53.32
C PRO A 36 -0.48 16.40 -51.84
N GLY A 37 -0.41 15.13 -51.42
CA GLY A 37 -0.57 14.76 -50.02
C GLY A 37 0.31 15.65 -49.16
N ARG A 38 -0.21 16.12 -48.02
CA ARG A 38 0.54 16.92 -47.06
C ARG A 38 1.93 16.28 -46.89
N PRO A 39 3.04 17.01 -47.10
CA PRO A 39 4.35 16.39 -47.00
C PRO A 39 4.47 15.77 -45.61
N VAL A 40 4.93 14.52 -45.57
CA VAL A 40 4.94 13.67 -44.36
C VAL A 40 5.69 14.35 -43.19
N ASN A 41 6.50 15.37 -43.49
CA ASN A 41 7.31 16.14 -42.55
C ASN A 41 6.89 17.62 -42.44
N PHE A 42 5.66 18.01 -42.78
CA PHE A 42 5.19 19.38 -42.56
C PHE A 42 4.91 19.64 -41.08
N HIS A 43 5.96 19.95 -40.32
CA HIS A 43 5.85 20.52 -38.99
C HIS A 43 5.71 22.04 -39.12
N PRO A 44 4.60 22.66 -38.65
CA PRO A 44 4.40 24.10 -38.74
C PRO A 44 5.50 24.93 -38.03
N GLY A 45 6.28 24.32 -37.13
CA GLY A 45 7.45 24.93 -36.49
C GLY A 45 8.65 25.16 -37.43
N ALA A 46 8.69 24.52 -38.60
CA ALA A 46 9.78 24.68 -39.58
C ALA A 46 9.66 25.98 -40.42
N ILE A 47 8.48 26.61 -40.46
CA ILE A 47 8.28 27.90 -41.15
C ILE A 47 8.78 29.08 -40.29
N MET A 48 8.87 28.89 -38.98
CA MET A 48 9.30 29.92 -38.02
C MET A 48 10.83 30.01 -37.88
N THR A 49 11.61 29.17 -38.58
CA THR A 49 13.08 29.28 -38.60
C THR A 49 13.58 30.26 -39.66
N GLY A 50 12.78 31.29 -39.98
CA GLY A 50 13.30 32.50 -40.59
C GLY A 50 14.33 33.09 -39.63
N ARG A 51 15.62 32.85 -39.92
CA ARG A 51 16.76 33.49 -39.27
C ARG A 51 16.74 34.99 -39.59
N ASN A 52 15.75 35.71 -39.07
CA ASN A 52 15.91 37.12 -38.84
C ASN A 52 17.00 37.22 -37.78
N SER A 53 18.09 37.88 -38.14
CA SER A 53 19.24 38.09 -37.29
C SER A 53 18.81 38.76 -35.97
N GLU A 54 18.50 37.97 -34.94
CA GLU A 54 18.27 38.41 -33.55
C GLU A 54 19.56 38.99 -32.89
N HIS A 55 20.51 39.49 -33.68
CA HIS A 55 21.85 39.83 -33.21
C HIS A 55 21.90 41.09 -32.33
N SER A 56 20.77 41.80 -32.13
CA SER A 56 20.70 43.02 -31.31
C SER A 56 19.60 43.02 -30.24
N MET A 57 18.87 41.92 -30.03
CA MET A 57 17.83 41.87 -28.99
C MET A 57 18.40 41.29 -27.69
N LYS A 58 18.14 41.97 -26.55
CA LYS A 58 18.50 41.43 -25.24
C LYS A 58 17.64 40.19 -24.95
N LYS A 59 18.27 39.05 -24.69
CA LYS A 59 17.57 37.81 -24.31
C LYS A 59 16.75 38.05 -23.04
N ILE A 60 15.45 37.77 -23.10
CA ILE A 60 14.57 37.86 -21.93
C ILE A 60 15.04 36.83 -20.89
N PRO A 61 15.31 37.21 -19.63
CA PRO A 61 15.65 36.25 -18.59
C PRO A 61 14.42 35.40 -18.29
N VAL A 62 14.49 34.11 -18.61
CA VAL A 62 13.47 33.13 -18.23
C VAL A 62 13.89 32.53 -16.90
N PHE A 63 13.16 32.85 -15.83
CA PHE A 63 13.39 32.25 -14.53
C PHE A 63 12.86 30.81 -14.52
N PRO A 64 13.60 29.84 -13.95
CA PRO A 64 13.12 28.47 -13.86
C PRO A 64 11.87 28.40 -12.99
N ALA A 65 10.96 27.48 -13.32
CA ALA A 65 9.83 27.20 -12.45
C ALA A 65 10.32 26.66 -11.10
N VAL A 66 9.70 27.09 -10.00
CA VAL A 66 9.94 26.51 -8.68
C VAL A 66 9.68 24.99 -8.72
N PRO A 67 10.50 24.17 -8.05
CA PRO A 67 10.32 22.72 -8.08
C PRO A 67 8.95 22.35 -7.49
N SER A 68 8.23 21.47 -8.18
CA SER A 68 6.91 21.02 -7.72
C SER A 68 7.05 20.11 -6.49
N ALA A 69 6.08 20.12 -5.58
CA ALA A 69 6.06 19.22 -4.42
C ALA A 69 6.16 17.74 -4.83
N ARG A 70 5.61 17.36 -5.99
CA ARG A 70 5.70 16.00 -6.55
C ARG A 70 7.11 15.64 -7.02
N THR A 71 7.89 16.63 -7.45
CA THR A 71 9.31 16.46 -7.78
C THR A 71 10.10 16.16 -6.51
N THR A 72 9.75 16.80 -5.40
CA THR A 72 10.36 16.57 -4.08
C THR A 72 9.98 15.21 -3.49
N CYS A 73 8.68 14.85 -3.50
CA CYS A 73 8.20 13.55 -3.02
C CYS A 73 7.22 12.93 -4.02
N LYS A 74 7.62 11.81 -4.62
CA LYS A 74 6.79 11.12 -5.62
C LYS A 74 5.59 10.41 -4.99
N ASP A 75 5.78 9.79 -3.82
CA ASP A 75 4.76 9.09 -3.04
C ASP A 75 4.76 9.60 -1.59
N PRO A 76 3.93 10.62 -1.28
CA PRO A 76 3.85 11.17 0.06
C PRO A 76 3.24 10.18 1.07
N ILE A 77 2.36 9.26 0.63
CA ILE A 77 1.67 8.33 1.54
C ILE A 77 2.65 7.30 2.09
N ALA A 78 3.48 6.72 1.23
CA ALA A 78 4.52 5.78 1.67
C ALA A 78 5.53 6.47 2.60
N ALA A 79 5.95 7.69 2.27
CA ALA A 79 6.89 8.45 3.10
C ALA A 79 6.31 8.76 4.50
N VAL A 80 5.05 9.19 4.57
CA VAL A 80 4.36 9.44 5.85
C VAL A 80 4.19 8.15 6.63
N THR A 81 3.77 7.05 5.98
CA THR A 81 3.60 5.75 6.64
C THR A 81 4.92 5.26 7.24
N ALA A 82 6.03 5.37 6.50
CA ALA A 82 7.35 4.99 6.97
C ALA A 82 7.81 5.85 8.16
N SER A 83 7.60 7.17 8.10
CA SER A 83 7.90 8.09 9.19
C SER A 83 7.13 7.75 10.47
N GLN A 84 5.82 7.47 10.35
CA GLN A 84 4.99 7.08 11.49
C GLN A 84 5.40 5.72 12.07
N ILE A 85 5.68 4.72 11.23
CA ILE A 85 6.18 3.41 11.70
C ILE A 85 7.51 3.57 12.43
N SER A 86 8.44 4.36 11.89
CA SER A 86 9.71 4.66 12.55
C SER A 86 9.53 5.32 13.92
N THR A 87 8.49 6.15 14.07
CA THR A 87 8.16 6.82 15.34
C THR A 87 7.55 5.84 16.35
N LEU A 88 6.65 4.96 15.91
CA LEU A 88 5.90 4.05 16.77
C LEU A 88 6.64 2.75 17.12
N ASP A 89 7.58 2.33 16.27
CA ASP A 89 8.42 1.15 16.45
C ASP A 89 9.89 1.47 16.16
N PRO A 90 10.55 2.27 17.02
CA PRO A 90 11.93 2.72 16.76
C PRO A 90 12.95 1.58 16.77
N THR A 91 12.66 0.48 17.47
CA THR A 91 13.52 -0.72 17.46
C THR A 91 13.29 -1.61 16.23
N GLY A 92 12.19 -1.41 15.50
CA GLY A 92 11.76 -2.28 14.41
C GLY A 92 11.37 -3.68 14.85
N ALA A 93 11.26 -3.96 16.16
CA ALA A 93 11.03 -5.31 16.68
C ALA A 93 9.65 -5.84 16.28
N ARG A 94 8.61 -4.97 16.33
CA ARG A 94 7.24 -5.36 15.96
C ARG A 94 7.14 -5.55 14.44
N THR A 95 7.75 -4.64 13.68
CA THR A 95 7.85 -4.72 12.22
C THR A 95 8.52 -6.03 11.79
N ARG A 96 9.65 -6.37 12.40
CA ARG A 96 10.40 -7.61 12.14
C ARG A 96 9.62 -8.86 12.51
N LEU A 97 8.91 -8.85 13.64
CA LEU A 97 8.10 -9.99 14.10
C LEU A 97 7.00 -10.35 13.09
N PHE A 98 6.43 -9.36 12.41
CA PHE A 98 5.40 -9.59 11.41
C PHE A 98 5.92 -9.49 9.97
N SER A 99 7.19 -9.22 9.71
CA SER A 99 7.71 -9.17 8.32
C SER A 99 7.55 -10.51 7.61
N ARG A 100 7.25 -10.49 6.31
CA ARG A 100 7.17 -11.73 5.49
C ARG A 100 8.54 -12.31 5.19
N GLU A 101 9.56 -11.46 5.15
CA GLU A 101 10.95 -11.82 4.88
C GLU A 101 11.59 -12.56 6.04
N ASN A 102 11.11 -12.31 7.27
CA ASN A 102 11.62 -12.98 8.46
C ASN A 102 11.13 -14.44 8.52
N ILE A 103 12.08 -15.36 8.73
CA ILE A 103 11.79 -16.79 8.92
C ILE A 103 11.10 -17.04 10.26
N ASP A 104 11.51 -16.30 11.30
CA ASP A 104 11.00 -16.39 12.66
C ASP A 104 9.77 -15.50 12.89
N ARG A 105 9.10 -15.06 11.83
CA ARG A 105 7.88 -14.25 11.96
C ARG A 105 6.78 -15.00 12.72
N ALA A 106 5.87 -14.24 13.31
CA ALA A 106 4.62 -14.78 13.82
C ALA A 106 3.70 -15.19 12.66
N ASN A 107 3.14 -16.40 12.72
CA ASN A 107 2.23 -16.92 11.72
C ASN A 107 0.82 -17.16 12.33
N PRO A 108 -0.23 -17.19 11.50
CA PRO A 108 -1.55 -17.63 11.94
C PRO A 108 -1.48 -19.06 12.51
N GLY A 109 -2.06 -19.25 13.69
CA GLY A 109 -2.03 -20.48 14.47
C GLY A 109 -1.02 -20.48 15.60
N ASP A 110 -0.07 -19.54 15.64
CA ASP A 110 0.82 -19.36 16.79
C ASP A 110 0.04 -18.76 17.98
N ILE A 111 0.47 -19.10 19.20
CA ILE A 111 -0.06 -18.47 20.43
C ILE A 111 0.79 -17.26 20.73
N LEU A 112 0.15 -16.09 20.73
CA LEU A 112 0.80 -14.80 20.99
C LEU A 112 0.35 -14.26 22.34
N LEU A 113 1.30 -13.67 23.06
CA LEU A 113 1.07 -12.89 24.27
C LEU A 113 1.27 -11.42 23.95
N VAL A 114 0.23 -10.62 24.13
CA VAL A 114 0.25 -9.17 23.97
C VAL A 114 0.34 -8.53 25.33
N ARG A 115 1.44 -7.80 25.57
CA ARG A 115 1.62 -6.97 26.76
C ARG A 115 1.12 -5.58 26.45
N LEU A 116 0.24 -5.08 27.30
CA LEU A 116 -0.28 -3.73 27.22
C LEU A 116 0.47 -2.85 28.22
N LYS A 117 0.68 -1.59 27.84
CA LYS A 117 1.30 -0.58 28.71
C LYS A 117 0.44 -0.34 29.96
N ASN A 118 -0.86 -0.26 29.76
CA ASN A 118 -1.87 -0.10 30.80
C ASN A 118 -2.89 -1.24 30.63
N GLY A 119 -3.08 -2.05 31.67
CA GLY A 119 -4.07 -3.13 31.70
C GLY A 119 -3.46 -4.54 31.64
N ASP A 120 -4.35 -5.53 31.67
CA ASP A 120 -3.95 -6.93 31.72
C ASP A 120 -3.46 -7.44 30.37
N GLN A 121 -2.39 -8.24 30.41
CA GLN A 121 -1.88 -8.92 29.22
C GLN A 121 -2.92 -9.90 28.65
N TYR A 122 -3.04 -9.94 27.33
CA TYR A 122 -3.95 -10.86 26.65
C TYR A 122 -3.15 -11.87 25.83
N ALA A 123 -3.46 -13.15 26.02
CA ALA A 123 -2.88 -14.22 25.24
C ALA A 123 -3.96 -14.93 24.44
N GLY A 124 -3.61 -15.38 23.24
CA GLY A 124 -4.53 -16.14 22.40
C GLY A 124 -3.87 -16.69 21.15
N VAL A 125 -4.59 -17.59 20.49
CA VAL A 125 -4.20 -18.12 19.19
C VAL A 125 -4.42 -17.05 18.13
N CYS A 126 -3.42 -16.80 17.29
CA CYS A 126 -3.52 -15.87 16.18
C CYS A 126 -4.38 -16.46 15.05
N LEU A 127 -5.58 -15.93 14.87
CA LEU A 127 -6.47 -16.37 13.78
C LEU A 127 -6.16 -15.68 12.45
N ASN A 128 -5.76 -14.40 12.51
CA ASN A 128 -5.54 -13.57 11.33
C ASN A 128 -4.52 -12.47 11.60
N ILE A 129 -3.70 -12.15 10.60
CA ILE A 129 -2.76 -11.03 10.57
C ILE A 129 -3.16 -10.12 9.40
N ARG A 130 -3.76 -8.97 9.69
CA ARG A 130 -4.07 -7.90 8.73
C ARG A 130 -2.84 -7.03 8.51
N ARG A 131 -2.53 -6.76 7.25
CA ARG A 131 -1.39 -5.94 6.82
C ARG A 131 -1.92 -4.74 6.06
N GLN A 132 -1.98 -3.59 6.72
CA GLN A 132 -2.53 -2.34 6.18
C GLN A 132 -1.63 -1.16 6.60
N GLY A 133 -0.34 -1.25 6.30
CA GLY A 133 0.64 -0.24 6.71
C GLY A 133 0.69 -0.07 8.23
N ILE A 134 0.50 1.16 8.70
CA ILE A 134 0.39 1.53 10.12
C ILE A 134 -0.78 0.86 10.83
N ASP A 135 -1.85 0.54 10.10
CA ASP A 135 -3.07 -0.04 10.66
C ASP A 135 -3.05 -1.57 10.75
N SER A 136 -1.87 -2.16 10.55
CA SER A 136 -1.65 -3.60 10.66
C SER A 136 -2.08 -4.12 12.03
N ALA A 137 -2.79 -5.24 12.03
CA ALA A 137 -3.48 -5.75 13.21
C ALA A 137 -3.46 -7.28 13.28
N ILE A 138 -3.56 -7.82 14.48
CA ILE A 138 -3.68 -9.25 14.73
C ILE A 138 -5.00 -9.55 15.42
N LEU A 139 -5.63 -10.65 15.04
CA LEU A 139 -6.81 -11.19 15.72
C LEU A 139 -6.39 -12.37 16.56
N LEU A 140 -6.63 -12.26 17.86
CA LEU A 140 -6.34 -13.31 18.82
C LEU A 140 -7.65 -13.89 19.35
N ARG A 141 -7.64 -15.20 19.61
CA ARG A 141 -8.76 -15.92 20.23
C ARG A 141 -8.27 -16.67 21.48
N ASN A 142 -9.03 -16.60 22.56
CA ASN A 142 -8.82 -17.39 23.77
C ASN A 142 -10.19 -17.73 24.39
N ASN A 143 -10.28 -18.84 25.12
CA ASN A 143 -11.46 -19.13 25.93
C ASN A 143 -11.14 -18.73 27.37
N LEU A 144 -11.70 -17.60 27.80
CA LEU A 144 -11.59 -17.16 29.18
C LEU A 144 -12.69 -17.84 29.98
N THR A 145 -12.28 -18.66 30.95
CA THR A 145 -13.17 -19.52 31.72
C THR A 145 -13.92 -20.50 30.81
N ARG A 146 -15.11 -20.14 30.32
CA ARG A 146 -15.92 -20.98 29.42
C ARG A 146 -16.48 -20.19 28.23
N VAL A 147 -16.04 -18.95 28.04
CA VAL A 147 -16.52 -18.06 26.98
C VAL A 147 -15.37 -17.78 26.03
N GLY A 148 -15.58 -18.03 24.74
CA GLY A 148 -14.62 -17.69 23.70
C GLY A 148 -14.61 -16.18 23.45
N VAL A 149 -13.47 -15.54 23.68
CA VAL A 149 -13.23 -14.11 23.49
C VAL A 149 -12.27 -13.93 22.31
N GLU A 150 -12.56 -12.97 21.44
CA GLU A 150 -11.70 -12.58 20.33
C GLU A 150 -11.36 -11.09 20.41
N MET A 151 -10.08 -10.76 20.25
CA MET A 151 -9.59 -9.38 20.37
C MET A 151 -8.70 -9.00 19.19
N TRP A 152 -8.95 -7.82 18.63
CA TRP A 152 -8.06 -7.19 17.65
C TRP A 152 -7.05 -6.29 18.34
N TYR A 153 -5.77 -6.48 18.03
CA TYR A 153 -4.70 -5.58 18.46
C TYR A 153 -4.01 -4.96 17.25
N LYS A 154 -3.86 -3.64 17.29
CA LYS A 154 -3.04 -2.87 16.34
C LYS A 154 -1.58 -3.01 16.73
N ILE A 155 -0.74 -3.53 15.84
CA ILE A 155 0.65 -3.90 16.20
C ILE A 155 1.52 -2.68 16.49
N TYR A 156 1.22 -1.54 15.87
CA TYR A 156 1.95 -0.27 16.06
C TYR A 156 1.28 0.65 17.09
N SER A 157 0.26 0.19 17.81
CA SER A 157 -0.37 1.02 18.85
C SER A 157 0.61 1.27 20.00
N PRO A 158 0.72 2.51 20.51
CA PRO A 158 1.58 2.83 21.66
C PRO A 158 1.07 2.19 22.96
N ASN A 159 -0.18 1.72 23.00
CA ASN A 159 -0.73 0.99 24.14
C ASN A 159 -0.20 -0.45 24.19
N VAL A 160 0.29 -1.01 23.09
CA VAL A 160 0.91 -2.33 23.05
C VAL A 160 2.39 -2.16 23.38
N GLU A 161 2.80 -2.63 24.56
CA GLU A 161 4.20 -2.60 24.97
C GLU A 161 5.01 -3.57 24.12
N GLY A 162 4.59 -4.83 24.06
CA GLY A 162 5.29 -5.89 23.36
C GLY A 162 4.40 -7.04 22.95
N ILE A 163 4.83 -7.77 21.92
CA ILE A 163 4.16 -8.98 21.43
C ILE A 163 5.18 -10.11 21.42
N GLU A 164 4.86 -11.21 22.08
CA GLU A 164 5.74 -12.36 22.24
C GLU A 164 5.07 -13.60 21.66
N VAL A 165 5.86 -14.44 20.98
CA VAL A 165 5.41 -15.77 20.55
C VAL A 165 5.62 -16.73 21.70
N VAL A 166 4.53 -17.18 22.30
CA VAL A 166 4.53 -18.11 23.45
C VAL A 166 4.79 -19.53 22.98
N GLN A 167 4.04 -19.95 21.97
CA GLN A 167 4.14 -21.27 21.39
C GLN A 167 3.90 -21.16 19.89
N ARG A 168 4.84 -21.69 19.11
CA ARG A 168 4.69 -21.84 17.67
C ARG A 168 3.87 -23.07 17.37
N LYS A 169 3.07 -23.00 16.29
CA LYS A 169 2.38 -24.17 15.78
C LYS A 169 3.38 -25.14 15.15
N GLU A 170 3.26 -26.43 15.45
CA GLU A 170 4.16 -27.48 14.96
C GLU A 170 4.25 -27.49 13.42
N LYS A 171 3.10 -27.36 12.74
CA LYS A 171 3.02 -27.29 11.29
C LYS A 171 2.38 -25.98 10.85
N ARG A 172 2.98 -25.32 9.87
CA ARG A 172 2.45 -24.11 9.26
C ARG A 172 1.01 -24.36 8.78
N ALA A 173 0.10 -23.46 9.15
CA ALA A 173 -1.27 -23.55 8.72
C ALA A 173 -1.38 -23.38 7.19
N ARG A 174 -2.23 -24.20 6.56
CA ARG A 174 -2.47 -24.15 5.10
C ARG A 174 -3.35 -22.97 4.67
N ARG A 175 -4.08 -22.36 5.61
CA ARG A 175 -4.97 -21.21 5.36
C ARG A 175 -4.34 -19.94 5.95
N ALA A 176 -4.54 -18.81 5.27
CA ALA A 176 -4.08 -17.51 5.77
C ALA A 176 -4.93 -16.98 6.94
N ARG A 177 -6.19 -17.40 7.04
CA ARG A 177 -7.13 -17.02 8.11
C ARG A 177 -7.74 -18.29 8.71
N LEU A 178 -7.70 -18.41 10.04
CA LEU A 178 -8.10 -19.62 10.77
C LEU A 178 -9.45 -19.49 11.46
N TYR A 179 -10.43 -18.81 10.82
CA TYR A 179 -11.75 -18.60 11.41
C TYR A 179 -12.52 -19.90 11.72
N TYR A 180 -12.13 -21.03 11.11
CA TYR A 180 -12.70 -22.33 11.43
C TYR A 180 -12.40 -22.80 12.86
N MET A 181 -11.41 -22.20 13.54
CA MET A 181 -11.09 -22.46 14.96
C MET A 181 -12.18 -21.96 15.93
N ARG A 182 -13.20 -21.25 15.43
CA ARG A 182 -14.41 -20.92 16.21
C ARG A 182 -15.32 -22.11 16.44
N GLN A 183 -15.21 -23.14 15.60
CA GLN A 183 -16.01 -24.36 15.73
C GLN A 183 -15.40 -25.25 16.82
N PRO A 184 -16.20 -25.85 17.72
CA PRO A 184 -15.72 -26.64 18.84
C PRO A 184 -14.70 -27.73 18.45
N ARG A 185 -14.89 -28.35 17.29
CA ARG A 185 -13.99 -29.40 16.77
C ARG A 185 -12.54 -28.93 16.57
N HIS A 186 -12.33 -27.66 16.27
CA HIS A 186 -11.01 -27.11 15.95
C HIS A 186 -10.57 -26.03 16.94
N ASP A 187 -11.39 -25.74 17.95
CA ASP A 187 -11.08 -24.74 18.96
C ASP A 187 -9.97 -25.29 19.87
N ILE A 188 -9.01 -24.43 20.20
CA ILE A 188 -7.90 -24.81 21.09
C ILE A 188 -8.34 -24.77 22.56
N GLY A 189 -9.37 -23.99 22.89
CA GLY A 189 -9.79 -23.76 24.26
C GLY A 189 -8.96 -22.69 24.96
N SER A 190 -8.80 -22.81 26.27
CA SER A 190 -8.01 -21.86 27.08
C SER A 190 -6.52 -22.06 26.85
N VAL A 191 -5.80 -20.97 26.56
CA VAL A 191 -4.33 -20.97 26.42
C VAL A 191 -3.59 -20.60 27.71
N ASP A 192 -4.31 -20.40 28.81
CA ASP A 192 -3.76 -19.78 30.03
C ASP A 192 -2.67 -20.66 30.68
N ASN A 193 -2.84 -21.99 30.65
CA ASN A 193 -1.85 -22.93 31.17
C ASN A 193 -0.53 -22.87 30.38
N ILE A 194 -0.61 -22.75 29.05
CA ILE A 194 0.55 -22.65 28.15
C ILE A 194 1.31 -21.36 28.45
N VAL A 195 0.58 -20.26 28.59
CA VAL A 195 1.16 -18.94 28.90
C VAL A 195 1.81 -18.94 30.28
N ARG A 196 1.16 -19.53 31.29
CA ARG A 196 1.71 -19.67 32.65
C ARG A 196 3.01 -20.47 32.64
N GLN A 197 3.07 -21.57 31.87
CA GLN A 197 4.28 -22.37 31.73
C GLN A 197 5.41 -21.58 31.05
N TYR A 198 5.12 -20.89 29.95
CA TYR A 198 6.07 -20.04 29.25
C TYR A 198 6.64 -18.93 30.16
N GLN A 199 5.78 -18.23 30.90
CA GLN A 199 6.20 -17.20 31.86
C GLN A 199 7.07 -17.77 32.98
N ARG A 200 6.73 -18.96 33.51
CA ARG A 200 7.53 -19.67 34.51
C ARG A 200 8.93 -20.02 33.96
N GLN A 201 9.00 -20.62 32.78
CA GLN A 201 10.26 -20.99 32.13
C GLN A 201 11.13 -19.75 31.90
N ARG A 202 10.53 -18.66 31.41
CA ARG A 202 11.24 -17.41 31.16
C ARG A 202 11.76 -16.75 32.45
N ALA A 203 10.98 -16.80 33.54
CA ALA A 203 11.42 -16.30 34.84
C ALA A 203 12.59 -17.13 35.42
N MET A 204 12.54 -18.46 35.28
CA MET A 204 13.62 -19.36 35.70
C MET A 204 14.93 -19.06 34.96
N LEU A 205 14.88 -18.95 33.63
CA LEU A 205 16.05 -18.62 32.80
C LEU A 205 16.68 -17.29 33.21
N ARG A 206 15.85 -16.25 33.40
CA ARG A 206 16.33 -14.94 33.88
C ARG A 206 17.01 -15.03 35.24
N SER A 207 16.45 -15.80 36.18
CA SER A 207 17.05 -15.95 37.52
C SER A 207 18.42 -16.67 37.47
N SER A 208 18.56 -17.66 36.58
CA SER A 208 19.82 -18.39 36.40
C SER A 208 20.91 -17.50 35.78
N GLU A 209 20.53 -16.63 34.84
CA GLU A 209 21.44 -15.70 34.20
C GLU A 209 21.97 -14.65 35.19
N VAL A 210 21.10 -14.10 36.04
CA VAL A 210 21.52 -13.16 37.10
C VAL A 210 22.48 -13.83 38.08
N LYS A 211 22.15 -15.04 38.58
CA LYS A 211 23.04 -15.80 39.48
C LYS A 211 24.40 -16.09 38.84
N SER A 212 24.44 -16.45 37.55
CA SER A 212 25.68 -16.70 36.82
C SER A 212 26.53 -15.43 36.68
N ARG A 213 25.91 -14.28 36.34
CA ARG A 213 26.60 -12.98 36.27
C ARG A 213 27.18 -12.58 37.62
N ASP A 214 26.43 -12.74 38.72
CA ASP A 214 26.89 -12.43 40.07
C ASP A 214 28.06 -13.33 40.51
N ALA A 215 27.99 -14.63 40.21
CA ALA A 215 29.08 -15.57 40.49
C ALA A 215 30.36 -15.20 39.71
N ASN A 216 30.23 -14.82 38.44
CA ASN A 216 31.37 -14.43 37.61
C ASN A 216 31.98 -13.09 38.07
N ALA A 217 31.15 -12.12 38.49
CA ALA A 217 31.60 -10.86 39.07
C ALA A 217 32.36 -11.07 40.39
N ARG A 218 31.88 -11.98 41.26
CA ARG A 218 32.58 -12.36 42.51
C ARG A 218 33.93 -13.04 42.23
N LYS A 219 34.00 -13.96 41.25
CA LYS A 219 35.26 -14.61 40.85
C LYS A 219 36.30 -13.61 40.35
N LYS A 220 35.89 -12.64 39.52
CA LYS A 220 36.77 -11.57 39.03
C LYS A 220 37.29 -10.68 40.16
N LYS A 221 36.47 -10.38 41.17
CA LYS A 221 36.86 -9.60 42.35
C LYS A 221 37.87 -10.33 43.23
N ASN A 222 37.73 -11.64 43.41
CA ASN A 222 38.69 -12.44 44.17
C ASN A 222 40.04 -12.55 43.44
N ASN A 223 40.06 -12.78 42.13
CA ASN A 223 41.33 -12.83 41.37
C ASN A 223 42.08 -11.48 41.39
N LYS A 224 41.38 -10.34 41.44
CA LYS A 224 42.00 -9.02 41.53
C LYS A 224 42.55 -8.68 42.92
N ARG A 225 42.08 -9.35 43.98
CA ARG A 225 42.56 -9.17 45.36
C ARG A 225 43.77 -10.04 45.70
N GLY A 226 44.00 -11.12 44.95
CA GLY A 226 45.13 -12.03 45.15
C GLY A 226 46.36 -11.73 44.28
N SER A 227 46.40 -10.58 43.58
CA SER A 227 47.53 -10.20 42.71
C SER A 227 48.32 -8.97 43.19
N ASN A 228 48.26 -8.66 44.49
CA ASN A 228 49.03 -7.59 45.12
C ASN A 228 49.93 -8.16 46.21
#